data_AF-A0A5C4ITI6-F1
#
_entry.id   AF-A0A5C4ITI6-F1
#
_cell.length_a   1.000
_cell.length_b   1.000
_cell.length_c   1.000
_cell.angle_alpha   90.00
_cell.angle_beta   90.00
_cell.angle_gamma   90.00
#
_symmetry.space_group_name_H-M   'P 1'
#
loop_
_entity.id
_entity.type
_entity.pdbx_description
1 polymer ?
#
loop_
_entity_poly.entity_id
_entity_poly.type
_entity_poly.pdbx_seq_one_letter_code
_entity_poly.pdbx_strand_id
1 'polypeptide(L)'
;MAPGAITSTTIPRSAPASPAPAQAGSYRLTTVSGAEISFTLPTPASHPALEAIEAYRGKIGADPVSYVVAQVDNRKGTAPVDMYMVSASDDQGREVSFSRVTDVIQSWGPTYSYDFKWTMGDGTPIDEAVGAELRREATGLQSANADVAEAGEQTHIVLASAEAELPAKVTRVTVQPSGMGVDEEARPAS
;
A
#
# COMPACT_ATOMS: atom_id res chain seq x y z
N MET A 1 -48.51 -20.32 -39.98
CA MET A 1 -47.05 -20.56 -40.02
C MET A 1 -46.35 -19.23 -39.75
N ALA A 2 -45.67 -19.13 -38.60
CA ALA A 2 -44.70 -18.09 -38.25
C ALA A 2 -43.35 -18.35 -38.97
N PRO A 3 -42.25 -17.57 -38.82
CA PRO A 3 -42.00 -16.35 -38.00
C PRO A 3 -41.37 -15.20 -38.84
N GLY A 4 -41.25 -13.93 -38.42
CA GLY A 4 -40.93 -13.38 -37.10
C GLY A 4 -39.41 -13.10 -37.02
N ALA A 5 -38.95 -11.98 -37.58
CA ALA A 5 -37.54 -11.59 -37.58
C ALA A 5 -37.11 -11.09 -36.19
N ILE A 6 -36.20 -11.81 -35.55
CA ILE A 6 -35.53 -11.39 -34.32
C ILE A 6 -34.21 -10.70 -34.68
N THR A 7 -34.13 -9.40 -34.44
CA THR A 7 -32.88 -8.65 -34.40
C THR A 7 -32.09 -9.08 -33.17
N SER A 8 -30.95 -9.73 -33.37
CA SER A 8 -29.99 -10.03 -32.31
C SER A 8 -29.35 -8.72 -31.81
N THR A 9 -29.87 -8.20 -30.70
CA THR A 9 -29.18 -7.17 -29.92
C THR A 9 -27.99 -7.82 -29.21
N THR A 10 -26.79 -7.57 -29.73
CA THR A 10 -25.54 -7.86 -29.01
C THR A 10 -25.49 -6.98 -27.77
N ILE A 11 -25.66 -7.59 -26.59
CA ILE A 11 -25.45 -6.93 -25.31
C ILE A 11 -23.94 -6.70 -25.18
N PRO A 12 -23.43 -5.45 -25.00
CA PRO A 12 -22.04 -5.28 -24.65
C PRO A 12 -21.79 -5.95 -23.31
N ARG A 13 -20.85 -6.91 -23.29
CA ARG A 13 -20.33 -7.56 -22.08
C ARG A 13 -19.75 -6.46 -21.19
N SER A 14 -20.48 -6.08 -20.15
CA SER A 14 -19.97 -5.19 -19.10
C SER A 14 -18.64 -5.73 -18.60
N ALA A 15 -17.60 -4.90 -18.67
CA ALA A 15 -16.35 -5.13 -17.94
C ALA A 15 -16.67 -5.31 -16.45
N PRO A 16 -15.92 -6.12 -15.69
CA PRO A 16 -16.09 -6.17 -14.24
C PRO A 16 -15.91 -4.75 -13.70
N ALA A 17 -16.96 -4.22 -13.07
CA ALA A 17 -16.88 -2.96 -12.35
C ALA A 17 -15.80 -3.13 -11.28
N SER A 18 -14.82 -2.22 -11.26
CA SER A 18 -13.90 -2.11 -10.13
C SER A 18 -14.74 -2.06 -8.84
N PRO A 19 -14.43 -2.91 -7.84
CA PRO A 19 -15.17 -2.91 -6.59
C PRO A 19 -15.10 -1.50 -5.98
N ALA A 20 -16.24 -1.01 -5.51
CA ALA A 20 -16.35 0.33 -4.94
C ALA A 20 -15.39 0.45 -3.74
N PRO A 21 -14.54 1.49 -3.68
CA PRO A 21 -13.59 1.61 -2.58
C PRO A 21 -14.35 1.76 -1.27
N ALA A 22 -13.91 1.02 -0.24
CA ALA A 22 -14.28 1.30 1.14
C ALA A 22 -14.12 2.80 1.41
N GLN A 23 -15.04 3.39 2.18
CA GLN A 23 -15.12 4.85 2.34
C GLN A 23 -13.77 5.44 2.74
N ALA A 24 -13.17 6.19 1.82
CA ALA A 24 -11.92 6.90 2.06
C ALA A 24 -12.13 7.88 3.22
N GLY A 25 -11.36 7.71 4.29
CA GLY A 25 -11.43 8.55 5.49
C GLY A 25 -10.07 9.17 5.79
N SER A 26 -10.07 10.44 6.19
CA SER A 26 -8.86 11.08 6.74
C SER A 26 -8.77 10.78 8.23
N TYR A 27 -7.56 10.47 8.71
CA TYR A 27 -7.28 10.13 10.10
C TYR A 27 -6.13 10.97 10.62
N ARG A 28 -6.14 11.23 11.94
CA ARG A 28 -5.03 11.84 12.66
C ARG A 28 -4.80 11.18 14.02
N LEU A 29 -3.56 11.23 14.49
CA LEU A 29 -3.20 10.98 15.88
C LEU A 29 -2.08 11.91 16.33
N THR A 30 -1.97 12.05 17.65
CA THR A 30 -0.77 12.59 18.29
C THR A 30 -0.19 11.46 19.12
N THR A 31 1.05 11.07 18.83
CA THR A 31 1.71 9.97 19.55
C THR A 31 2.00 10.35 20.99
N VAL A 32 2.24 9.36 21.85
CA VAL A 32 2.73 9.60 23.22
C VAL A 32 4.05 10.39 23.22
N SER A 33 4.89 10.17 22.21
CA SER A 33 6.16 10.89 22.06
C SER A 33 6.00 12.35 21.63
N GLY A 34 4.81 12.76 21.16
CA GLY A 34 4.48 14.13 20.74
C GLY A 34 4.47 14.38 19.23
N ALA A 35 4.62 13.34 18.40
CA ALA A 35 4.54 13.45 16.94
C ALA A 35 3.08 13.58 16.49
N GLU A 36 2.82 14.43 15.49
CA GLU A 36 1.52 14.53 14.84
C GLU A 36 1.53 13.74 13.53
N ILE A 37 0.64 12.76 13.40
CA ILE A 37 0.54 11.90 12.22
C ILE A 37 -0.83 12.10 11.58
N SER A 38 -0.87 12.21 10.25
CA SER A 38 -2.11 12.29 9.49
C SER A 38 -2.03 11.55 8.16
N PHE A 39 -3.13 10.94 7.72
CA PHE A 39 -3.20 10.18 6.47
C PHE A 39 -4.63 10.03 5.97
N THR A 40 -4.78 9.57 4.72
CA THR A 40 -6.06 9.11 4.16
C THR A 40 -6.01 7.60 3.97
N LEU A 41 -7.09 6.92 4.34
CA LEU A 41 -7.23 5.46 4.31
C LEU A 41 -8.41 5.06 3.38
N PRO A 42 -8.16 4.40 2.23
CA PRO A 42 -6.85 4.19 1.64
C PRO A 42 -6.38 5.48 0.95
N THR A 43 -5.07 5.64 0.78
CA THR A 43 -4.53 6.70 -0.05
C THR A 43 -4.76 6.37 -1.53
N PRO A 44 -5.27 7.31 -2.35
CA PRO A 44 -5.48 7.06 -3.78
C PRO A 44 -4.17 6.67 -4.47
N ALA A 45 -4.20 5.64 -5.31
CA ALA A 45 -3.01 5.20 -6.08
C ALA A 45 -2.43 6.29 -6.99
N SER A 46 -3.20 7.32 -7.32
CA SER A 46 -2.74 8.51 -8.07
C SER A 46 -1.96 9.52 -7.22
N HIS A 47 -1.69 9.25 -5.94
CA HIS A 47 -0.93 10.14 -5.08
C HIS A 47 0.53 10.25 -5.59
N PRO A 48 1.14 11.46 -5.66
CA PRO A 48 2.48 11.64 -6.24
C PRO A 48 3.57 10.78 -5.60
N ALA A 49 3.52 10.57 -4.28
CA ALA A 49 4.46 9.69 -3.57
C ALA A 49 4.39 8.21 -4.00
N LEU A 50 3.32 7.81 -4.71
CA LEU A 50 3.11 6.44 -5.17
C LEU A 50 3.46 6.26 -6.65
N GLU A 51 3.72 7.32 -7.41
CA GLU A 51 3.89 7.24 -8.88
C GLU A 51 4.98 6.25 -9.29
N ALA A 52 6.17 6.37 -8.70
CA ALA A 52 7.29 5.47 -9.02
C ALA A 52 7.06 4.04 -8.50
N ILE A 53 6.34 3.89 -7.39
CA ILE A 53 6.02 2.59 -6.77
C ILE A 53 5.01 1.83 -7.64
N GLU A 54 3.94 2.50 -8.06
CA GLU A 54 2.90 1.93 -8.93
C GLU A 54 3.44 1.66 -10.34
N ALA A 55 4.31 2.52 -10.88
CA ALA A 55 4.98 2.27 -12.14
C ALA A 55 5.80 0.97 -12.09
N TYR A 56 6.57 0.76 -11.01
CA TYR A 56 7.34 -0.47 -10.81
C TYR A 56 6.43 -1.69 -10.60
N ARG A 57 5.41 -1.59 -9.74
CA ARG A 57 4.44 -2.67 -9.49
C ARG A 57 3.74 -3.11 -10.78
N GLY A 58 3.31 -2.15 -11.60
CA GLY A 58 2.70 -2.42 -12.90
C GLY A 58 3.67 -3.04 -13.90
N LYS A 59 4.92 -2.56 -13.95
CA LYS A 59 5.99 -3.07 -14.83
C LYS A 59 6.28 -4.56 -14.58
N ILE A 60 6.24 -4.99 -13.32
CA ILE A 60 6.52 -6.38 -12.94
C ILE A 60 5.27 -7.26 -12.84
N GLY A 61 4.08 -6.70 -13.07
CA GLY A 61 2.82 -7.43 -13.00
C GLY A 61 2.46 -7.91 -11.61
N ALA A 62 2.93 -7.24 -10.55
CA ALA A 62 2.58 -7.60 -9.19
C ALA A 62 1.11 -7.30 -8.87
N ASP A 63 0.54 -8.07 -7.95
CA ASP A 63 -0.87 -7.93 -7.56
C ASP A 63 -1.20 -6.51 -7.06
N PRO A 64 -2.44 -6.04 -7.24
CA PRO A 64 -2.88 -4.76 -6.68
C PRO A 64 -2.75 -4.75 -5.15
N VAL A 65 -2.35 -3.61 -4.61
CA VAL A 65 -2.20 -3.37 -3.17
C VAL A 65 -2.97 -2.14 -2.74
N SER A 66 -3.18 -1.99 -1.44
CA SER A 66 -3.75 -0.76 -0.85
C SER A 66 -2.65 0.04 -0.16
N TYR A 67 -2.69 1.37 -0.24
CA TYR A 67 -1.65 2.25 0.29
C TYR A 67 -2.14 3.15 1.41
N VAL A 68 -1.20 3.54 2.27
CA VAL A 68 -1.32 4.68 3.18
C VAL A 68 -0.08 5.54 3.01
N VAL A 69 -0.26 6.82 2.68
CA VAL A 69 0.82 7.82 2.74
C VAL A 69 0.57 8.68 3.97
N ALA A 70 1.39 8.48 4.99
CA ALA A 70 1.30 9.20 6.25
C ALA A 70 2.22 10.41 6.25
N GLN A 71 1.66 11.57 6.55
CA GLN A 71 2.40 12.78 6.89
C GLN A 71 2.74 12.73 8.36
N VAL A 72 4.04 12.77 8.69
CA VAL A 72 4.55 12.69 10.05
C VAL A 72 5.27 13.98 10.38
N ASP A 73 4.71 14.77 11.28
CA ASP A 73 5.35 15.95 11.87
C ASP A 73 5.86 15.58 13.26
N ASN A 74 7.16 15.29 13.34
CA ASN A 74 7.84 14.92 14.57
C ASN A 74 8.61 16.10 15.18
N ARG A 75 8.30 17.34 14.78
CA ARG A 75 9.00 18.54 15.29
C ARG A 75 8.80 18.79 16.78
N LYS A 76 7.66 18.34 17.32
CA LYS A 76 7.36 18.38 18.75
C LYS A 76 7.61 17.06 19.47
N GLY A 77 7.97 16.02 18.71
CA GLY A 77 8.15 14.71 19.30
C GLY A 77 9.55 14.51 19.88
N THR A 78 9.64 13.49 20.72
CA THR A 78 10.84 13.20 21.54
C THR A 78 11.49 11.86 21.19
N ALA A 79 10.91 11.11 20.25
CA ALA A 79 11.40 9.82 19.79
C ALA A 79 11.19 9.68 18.27
N PRO A 80 12.00 8.88 17.57
CA PRO A 80 11.82 8.62 16.13
C PRO A 80 10.47 7.96 15.84
N VAL A 81 9.90 8.26 14.67
CA VAL A 81 8.66 7.65 14.17
C VAL A 81 8.92 7.00 12.83
N ASP A 82 8.81 5.66 12.77
CA ASP A 82 9.06 4.86 11.57
C ASP A 82 7.77 4.35 10.90
N MET A 83 6.61 4.57 11.54
CA MET A 83 5.31 4.06 11.10
C MET A 83 5.36 2.56 10.80
N TYR A 84 5.83 1.75 11.76
CA TYR A 84 5.99 0.32 11.61
C TYR A 84 4.74 -0.38 11.01
N MET A 85 3.55 -0.06 11.52
CA MET A 85 2.30 -0.65 11.04
C MET A 85 1.12 0.31 11.19
N VAL A 86 0.18 0.24 10.24
CA VAL A 86 -1.17 0.79 10.39
C VAL A 86 -2.15 -0.36 10.23
N SER A 87 -3.11 -0.50 11.15
CA SER A 87 -4.14 -1.53 11.06
C SER A 87 -5.53 -0.89 11.01
N ALA A 88 -6.38 -1.39 10.12
CA ALA A 88 -7.77 -1.00 9.99
C ALA A 88 -8.68 -2.21 10.25
N SER A 89 -9.57 -2.11 11.23
CA SER A 89 -10.45 -3.21 11.62
C SER A 89 -11.93 -2.86 11.59
N ASP A 90 -12.77 -3.85 11.28
CA ASP A 90 -14.23 -3.76 11.34
C ASP A 90 -14.82 -4.32 12.65
N ASP A 91 -16.15 -4.22 12.78
CA ASP A 91 -16.89 -4.72 13.95
C ASP A 91 -16.99 -6.26 13.99
N GLN A 92 -16.54 -6.94 12.95
CA GLN A 92 -16.48 -8.41 12.86
C GLN A 92 -15.08 -8.95 13.19
N GLY A 93 -14.10 -8.07 13.43
CA GLY A 93 -12.73 -8.43 13.72
C GLY A 93 -11.89 -8.75 12.49
N ARG A 94 -12.35 -8.43 11.28
CA ARG A 94 -11.48 -8.44 10.09
C ARG A 94 -10.53 -7.26 10.21
N GLU A 95 -9.24 -7.54 10.11
CA GLU A 95 -8.17 -6.54 10.13
C GLU A 95 -7.41 -6.55 8.81
N VAL A 96 -7.14 -5.37 8.29
CA VAL A 96 -6.20 -5.14 7.19
C VAL A 96 -5.02 -4.35 7.74
N SER A 97 -3.83 -4.94 7.65
CA SER A 97 -2.59 -4.35 8.13
C SER A 97 -1.78 -3.79 6.96
N PHE A 98 -1.20 -2.62 7.16
CA PHE A 98 -0.31 -1.92 6.24
C PHE A 98 1.08 -1.89 6.87
N SER A 99 2.06 -2.46 6.18
CA SER A 99 3.47 -2.43 6.59
C SER A 99 4.23 -1.43 5.74
N ARG A 100 5.44 -1.06 6.16
CA ARG A 100 6.28 -0.15 5.38
C ARG A 100 6.44 -0.64 3.95
N VAL A 101 6.32 0.26 2.98
CA VAL A 101 6.42 -0.10 1.56
C VAL A 101 7.79 -0.70 1.20
N THR A 102 8.82 -0.36 1.98
CA THR A 102 10.17 -0.92 1.87
C THR A 102 10.20 -2.44 2.04
N ASP A 103 9.31 -2.98 2.88
CA ASP A 103 9.23 -4.41 3.16
C ASP A 103 8.42 -5.12 2.07
N VAL A 104 7.45 -4.41 1.49
CA VAL A 104 6.54 -4.94 0.46
C VAL A 104 7.20 -4.93 -0.92
N ILE A 105 7.94 -3.89 -1.29
CA ILE A 105 8.61 -3.78 -2.62
C ILE A 105 9.54 -4.96 -2.89
N GLN A 106 10.25 -5.44 -1.87
CA GLN A 106 11.14 -6.59 -2.00
C GLN A 106 10.39 -7.86 -2.40
N SER A 107 9.12 -7.99 -2.01
CA SER A 107 8.30 -9.16 -2.32
C SER A 107 7.79 -9.20 -3.76
N TRP A 108 7.76 -8.06 -4.46
CA TRP A 108 7.23 -7.99 -5.83
C TRP A 108 8.26 -8.33 -6.91
N GLY A 109 9.54 -8.08 -6.62
CA GLY A 109 10.61 -8.21 -7.60
C GLY A 109 10.87 -9.66 -8.01
N PRO A 110 11.57 -9.86 -9.14
CA PRO A 110 11.96 -11.20 -9.57
C PRO A 110 12.91 -11.82 -8.54
N THR A 111 12.81 -13.15 -8.41
CA THR A 111 13.64 -13.93 -7.48
C THR A 111 14.74 -14.64 -8.25
N TYR A 112 15.91 -14.78 -7.61
CA TYR A 112 17.00 -15.58 -8.13
C TYR A 112 17.06 -16.89 -7.35
N SER A 113 16.78 -18.00 -8.03
CA SER A 113 16.69 -19.32 -7.42
C SER A 113 18.01 -20.09 -7.48
N TYR A 114 18.08 -21.18 -6.71
CA TYR A 114 19.26 -22.05 -6.61
C TYR A 114 19.66 -22.75 -7.93
N ASP A 115 18.78 -22.76 -8.93
CA ASP A 115 19.08 -23.23 -10.28
C ASP A 115 19.73 -22.14 -11.16
N PHE A 116 20.17 -21.04 -10.54
CA PHE A 116 20.85 -19.90 -11.16
C PHE A 116 19.99 -19.18 -12.21
N LYS A 117 18.66 -19.22 -12.07
CA LYS A 117 17.71 -18.55 -12.94
C LYS A 117 16.98 -17.42 -12.23
N TRP A 118 16.64 -16.41 -13.00
CA TRP A 118 15.71 -15.38 -12.57
C TRP A 118 14.29 -15.75 -12.99
N THR A 119 13.35 -15.58 -12.07
CA THR A 119 11.92 -15.78 -12.34
C THR A 119 11.13 -14.59 -11.82
N MET A 120 10.10 -14.19 -12.57
CA MET A 120 9.08 -13.24 -12.11
C MET A 120 8.22 -13.87 -11.00
N GLY A 121 7.37 -13.06 -10.36
CA GLY A 121 6.47 -13.52 -9.30
C GLY A 121 5.47 -14.61 -9.72
N ASP A 122 5.13 -14.67 -11.02
CA ASP A 122 4.29 -15.72 -11.62
C ASP A 122 5.08 -16.99 -12.00
N GLY A 123 6.39 -17.03 -11.73
CA GLY A 123 7.30 -18.12 -12.09
C GLY A 123 7.85 -18.05 -13.51
N THR A 124 7.49 -17.04 -14.31
CA THR A 124 8.00 -16.88 -15.68
C THR A 124 9.51 -16.62 -15.66
N PRO A 125 10.34 -17.40 -16.39
CA PRO A 125 11.77 -17.16 -16.49
C PRO A 125 12.09 -15.84 -17.19
N ILE A 126 13.10 -15.13 -16.72
CA ILE A 126 13.60 -13.90 -17.34
C ILE A 126 15.11 -13.92 -17.50
N ASP A 127 15.61 -13.09 -18.41
CA ASP A 127 17.04 -12.89 -18.62
C ASP A 127 17.70 -12.25 -17.39
N GLU A 128 18.95 -12.64 -17.13
CA GLU A 128 19.73 -12.14 -15.99
C GLU A 128 19.86 -10.62 -15.97
N ALA A 129 20.11 -10.01 -17.14
CA ALA A 129 20.23 -8.57 -17.25
C ALA A 129 18.93 -7.85 -16.84
N VAL A 130 17.76 -8.41 -17.21
CA VAL A 130 16.45 -7.89 -16.86
C VAL A 130 16.19 -8.06 -15.36
N GLY A 131 16.46 -9.25 -14.81
CA GLY A 131 16.32 -9.52 -13.38
C GLY A 131 17.20 -8.61 -12.51
N ALA A 132 18.46 -8.41 -12.92
CA ALA A 132 19.39 -7.51 -12.23
C ALA A 132 18.97 -6.03 -12.32
N GLU A 133 18.41 -5.58 -13.44
CA GLU A 133 17.86 -4.23 -13.58
C GLU A 133 16.66 -4.01 -12.66
N LEU A 134 15.66 -4.91 -12.71
CA LEU A 134 14.47 -4.83 -11.87
C LEU A 134 14.80 -4.87 -10.37
N ARG A 135 15.82 -5.65 -9.97
CA ARG A 135 16.30 -5.68 -8.58
C ARG A 135 16.96 -4.38 -8.16
N ARG A 136 17.75 -3.75 -9.05
CA ARG A 136 18.35 -2.44 -8.77
C ARG A 136 17.28 -1.36 -8.63
N GLU A 137 16.25 -1.40 -9.48
CA GLU A 137 15.11 -0.50 -9.41
C GLU A 137 14.35 -0.65 -8.08
N ALA A 138 14.02 -1.89 -7.67
CA ALA A 138 13.44 -2.16 -6.35
C ALA A 138 14.30 -1.63 -5.19
N THR A 139 15.61 -1.85 -5.25
CA THR A 139 16.55 -1.36 -4.21
C THR A 139 16.56 0.17 -4.16
N GLY A 140 16.48 0.83 -5.32
CA GLY A 140 16.37 2.28 -5.42
C GLY A 140 15.09 2.81 -4.79
N LEU A 141 13.94 2.19 -5.11
CA LEU A 141 12.65 2.54 -4.51
C LEU A 141 12.63 2.30 -3.00
N GLN A 142 13.17 1.17 -2.54
CA GLN A 142 13.30 0.89 -1.11
C GLN A 142 14.11 1.99 -0.41
N SER A 143 15.27 2.35 -1.00
CA SER A 143 16.15 3.37 -0.42
C SER A 143 15.49 4.75 -0.40
N ALA A 144 14.71 5.10 -1.43
CA ALA A 144 13.96 6.35 -1.52
C ALA A 144 12.76 6.43 -0.55
N ASN A 145 12.35 5.31 0.06
CA ASN A 145 11.24 5.23 1.01
C ASN A 145 11.69 4.72 2.40
N ALA A 146 12.99 4.72 2.65
CA ALA A 146 13.58 4.25 3.92
C ALA A 146 13.47 5.28 5.05
N ASP A 147 12.93 6.46 4.77
CA ASP A 147 12.84 7.57 5.73
C ASP A 147 12.15 7.17 7.04
N VAL A 148 12.64 7.78 8.12
CA VAL A 148 12.10 7.74 9.47
C VAL A 148 12.01 9.20 9.89
N ALA A 149 10.92 9.59 10.56
CA ALA A 149 10.83 10.95 11.08
C ALA A 149 11.63 11.03 12.39
N GLU A 150 12.83 11.58 12.35
CA GLU A 150 13.61 11.83 13.58
C GLU A 150 12.99 12.96 14.41
N ALA A 151 13.36 13.06 15.68
CA ALA A 151 12.89 14.14 16.54
C ALA A 151 13.33 15.50 15.98
N GLY A 152 12.39 16.42 15.79
CA GLY A 152 12.66 17.73 15.15
C GLY A 152 12.41 17.76 13.64
N GLU A 153 12.04 16.64 13.02
CA GLU A 153 11.86 16.52 11.57
C GLU A 153 10.40 16.38 11.14
N GLN A 154 10.17 16.53 9.84
CA GLN A 154 8.92 16.19 9.19
C GLN A 154 9.23 15.38 7.93
N THR A 155 8.48 14.31 7.70
CA THR A 155 8.57 13.52 6.47
C THR A 155 7.23 12.89 6.12
N HIS A 156 7.18 12.16 5.01
CA HIS A 156 6.10 11.26 4.69
C HIS A 156 6.60 9.81 4.70
N ILE A 157 5.76 8.90 5.18
CA ILE A 157 6.07 7.47 5.20
C ILE A 157 4.99 6.73 4.43
N VAL A 158 5.41 5.88 3.51
CA VAL A 158 4.51 5.08 2.67
C VAL A 158 4.39 3.68 3.24
N LEU A 159 3.17 3.24 3.45
CA LEU A 159 2.81 1.88 3.84
C LEU A 159 1.94 1.24 2.77
N ALA A 160 2.01 -0.09 2.66
CA ALA A 160 1.22 -0.88 1.75
C ALA A 160 0.66 -2.13 2.45
N SER A 161 -0.53 -2.53 2.04
CA SER A 161 -1.15 -3.81 2.39
C SER A 161 -1.27 -4.68 1.14
N ALA A 162 -0.93 -5.97 1.27
CA ALA A 162 -1.18 -6.95 0.21
C ALA A 162 -2.69 -7.13 -0.07
N GLU A 163 -3.56 -6.78 0.88
CA GLU A 163 -5.00 -6.70 0.64
C GLU A 163 -5.34 -5.38 -0.06
N ALA A 164 -5.77 -5.46 -1.32
CA ALA A 164 -6.20 -4.28 -2.08
C ALA A 164 -7.48 -3.64 -1.53
N GLU A 165 -8.32 -4.43 -0.83
CA GLU A 165 -9.61 -3.99 -0.32
C GLU A 165 -9.61 -3.86 1.20
N LEU A 166 -10.01 -2.67 1.66
CA LEU A 166 -10.30 -2.43 3.07
C LEU A 166 -11.62 -3.11 3.49
N PRO A 167 -11.82 -3.32 4.80
CA PRO A 167 -13.11 -3.74 5.32
C PRO A 167 -14.22 -2.75 4.92
N ALA A 168 -15.41 -3.27 4.59
CA ALA A 168 -16.53 -2.46 4.10
C ALA A 168 -16.94 -1.35 5.08
N LYS A 169 -16.69 -1.54 6.37
CA LYS A 169 -16.95 -0.58 7.44
C LYS A 169 -15.79 -0.60 8.43
N VAL A 170 -14.84 0.32 8.25
CA VAL A 170 -13.76 0.52 9.22
C VAL A 170 -14.34 1.12 10.49
N THR A 171 -14.16 0.44 11.62
CA THR A 171 -14.62 0.88 12.94
C THR A 171 -13.50 1.36 13.83
N ARG A 172 -12.27 0.87 13.60
CA ARG A 172 -11.08 1.24 14.36
C ARG A 172 -9.87 1.29 13.44
N VAL A 173 -9.02 2.30 13.67
CA VAL A 173 -7.71 2.44 13.03
C VAL A 173 -6.67 2.60 14.11
N THR A 174 -5.63 1.78 14.07
CA THR A 174 -4.48 1.86 14.97
C THR A 174 -3.22 2.09 14.17
N VAL A 175 -2.27 2.78 14.79
CA VAL A 175 -0.94 3.05 14.25
C VAL A 175 0.05 2.58 15.28
N GLN A 176 1.02 1.79 14.86
CA GLN A 176 2.19 1.44 15.64
C GLN A 176 3.34 2.37 15.20
N PRO A 177 3.65 3.45 15.95
CA PRO A 177 4.57 4.49 15.46
C PRO A 177 6.04 4.06 15.45
N SER A 178 6.37 2.99 16.17
CA SER A 178 7.70 2.37 16.24
C SER A 178 7.56 0.86 16.39
N GLY A 179 8.48 0.05 15.83
CA GLY A 179 8.41 -1.42 15.91
C GLY A 179 8.51 -2.03 17.33
N MET A 180 8.89 -1.22 18.33
CA MET A 180 8.91 -1.59 19.76
C MET A 180 7.83 -0.86 20.57
N GLY A 181 7.00 -0.04 19.90
CA GLY A 181 5.97 0.78 20.52
C GLY A 181 4.65 0.05 20.70
N VAL A 182 3.77 0.67 21.47
CA VAL A 182 2.37 0.26 21.60
C VAL A 182 1.54 0.82 20.45
N ASP A 183 0.47 0.12 20.12
CA ASP A 183 -0.52 0.62 19.16
C ASP A 183 -1.24 1.84 19.74
N GLU A 184 -1.32 2.89 18.94
CA GLU A 184 -2.00 4.14 19.24
C GLU A 184 -3.20 4.31 18.31
N GLU A 185 -4.35 4.71 18.86
CA GLU A 185 -5.58 4.81 18.07
C GLU A 185 -5.63 6.11 17.25
N ALA A 186 -5.83 5.99 15.94
CA ALA A 186 -6.07 7.12 15.06
C ALA A 186 -7.56 7.48 15.04
N ARG A 187 -7.84 8.78 15.09
CA ARG A 187 -9.22 9.31 15.05
C ARG A 187 -9.51 9.89 13.66
N PRO A 188 -10.76 9.81 13.18
CA PRO A 188 -11.16 10.55 11.98
C PRO A 188 -10.82 12.03 12.11
N ALA A 189 -10.27 12.62 11.06
CA ALA A 189 -10.04 14.06 10.97
C ALA A 189 -11.37 14.72 10.58
N SER A 190 -11.96 15.47 11.52
CA SER A 190 -13.23 16.20 11.36
C SER A 190 -13.16 17.33 10.35
#